data_AF-A0A0E9X0F9-F1
#
_entry.id   AF-A0A0E9X0F9-F1
#
_cell.length_a   1.000
_cell.length_b   1.000
_cell.length_c   1.000
_cell.angle_alpha   90.00
_cell.angle_beta   90.00
_cell.angle_gamma   90.00
#
_symmetry.space_group_name_H-M   'P 1'
#
loop_
_entity.id
_entity.type
_entity.pdbx_description
1 polymer ?
#
loop_
_entity_poly.entity_id
_entity_poly.type
_entity_poly.pdbx_seq_one_letter_code
_entity_poly.pdbx_strand_id
1 'polypeptide(L)'
;MDHEGQAYEIDFTPPFKRVSMVHDLEKEMGVKFPPPDTYNSNETRKFFDKLCAEKGVECPAPRTTARLLDKLVGDFLEVKCIDPTFICDHPQIMSPLAKWHRSQKGLTERFELFVMKKEICNAYTELNDPIRQRELFEQQAKAKAEGDDEAMFIDETFCTALEYGLPPTAGWGMGIDRLTMFLTDSNNIKEVLFFPAMKPDDNKTSAPTEGTSV
;
A
#
# COMPACT_ATOMS: atom_id res chain seq x y z
N MET A 1 -30.58 7.63 12.83
CA MET A 1 -29.53 7.99 13.80
C MET A 1 -28.37 8.46 12.96
N ASP A 2 -28.28 9.78 12.83
CA ASP A 2 -27.47 10.46 11.82
C ASP A 2 -25.99 10.17 12.09
N HIS A 3 -25.38 9.41 11.18
CA HIS A 3 -23.93 9.16 11.14
C HIS A 3 -23.22 10.29 10.40
N GLU A 4 -23.60 11.54 10.65
CA GLU A 4 -22.85 12.66 10.12
C GLU A 4 -21.61 12.86 11.00
N GLY A 5 -20.50 12.30 10.54
CA GLY A 5 -19.19 12.56 11.12
C GLY A 5 -18.83 14.05 11.05
N GLN A 6 -17.71 14.42 11.68
CA GLN A 6 -17.20 15.79 11.57
C GLN A 6 -16.94 16.15 10.10
N ALA A 7 -17.45 17.30 9.66
CA ALA A 7 -17.15 17.86 8.34
C ALA A 7 -15.70 18.37 8.27
N TYR A 8 -15.04 18.14 7.13
CA TYR A 8 -13.70 18.62 6.84
C TYR A 8 -13.73 19.41 5.53
N GLU A 9 -13.06 20.56 5.53
CA GLU A 9 -12.74 21.28 4.30
C GLU A 9 -11.38 20.77 3.80
N ILE A 10 -11.31 20.39 2.52
CA ILE A 10 -10.11 19.84 1.90
C ILE A 10 -9.62 20.83 0.84
N ASP A 11 -8.40 21.33 1.01
CA ASP A 11 -7.80 22.27 0.06
C ASP A 11 -6.95 21.54 -0.99
N PHE A 12 -7.42 21.55 -2.24
CA PHE A 12 -6.71 21.00 -3.39
C PHE A 12 -5.79 22.02 -4.10
N THR A 13 -5.46 23.15 -3.46
CA THR A 13 -4.55 24.15 -4.02
C THR A 13 -3.11 23.61 -4.06
N PRO A 14 -2.44 23.56 -5.23
CA PRO A 14 -1.04 23.16 -5.32
C PRO A 14 -0.09 24.28 -4.83
N PRO A 15 1.15 23.95 -4.38
CA PRO A 15 1.76 22.63 -4.36
C PRO A 15 1.34 21.79 -3.14
N PHE A 16 1.06 20.52 -3.37
CA PHE A 16 0.72 19.57 -2.30
C PHE A 16 1.90 19.34 -1.35
N LYS A 17 1.56 19.10 -0.09
CA LYS A 17 2.52 18.76 0.97
C LYS A 17 3.27 17.49 0.59
N ARG A 18 4.56 17.42 0.91
CA ARG A 18 5.42 16.24 0.70
C ARG A 18 6.08 15.88 2.02
N VAL A 19 6.03 14.61 2.39
CA VAL A 19 6.67 14.04 3.58
C VAL A 19 7.42 12.78 3.20
N SER A 20 8.54 12.48 3.85
CA SER A 20 9.29 11.24 3.63
C SER A 20 8.81 10.19 4.63
N MET A 21 8.43 9.01 4.14
CA MET A 21 7.87 7.93 4.95
C MET A 21 8.72 7.62 6.17
N VAL A 22 10.02 7.36 5.98
CA VAL A 22 10.90 6.97 7.09
C VAL A 22 11.23 8.14 7.99
N HIS A 23 11.64 9.28 7.41
CA HIS A 23 12.10 10.42 8.19
C HIS A 23 10.98 11.07 9.00
N ASP A 24 9.80 11.28 8.42
CA ASP A 24 8.67 11.88 9.13
C ASP A 24 8.05 10.90 10.14
N LEU A 25 8.08 9.59 9.89
CA LEU A 25 7.68 8.59 10.89
C LEU A 25 8.66 8.53 12.07
N GLU A 26 9.97 8.57 11.83
CA GLU A 26 10.99 8.68 12.90
C GLU A 26 10.73 9.90 13.79
N LYS A 27 10.49 11.06 13.14
CA LYS A 27 10.22 12.33 13.83
C LYS A 27 8.93 12.27 14.64
N GLU A 28 7.87 11.72 14.07
CA GLU A 28 6.57 11.58 14.74
C GLU A 28 6.65 10.66 15.96
N MET A 29 7.41 9.58 15.84
CA MET A 29 7.53 8.59 16.91
C MET A 29 8.52 9.00 18.01
N GLY A 30 9.42 9.94 17.71
CA GLY A 30 10.52 10.33 18.60
C GLY A 30 11.56 9.22 18.78
N VAL A 31 11.68 8.31 17.81
CA VAL A 31 12.56 7.13 17.87
C VAL A 31 13.41 7.07 16.61
N LYS A 32 14.71 6.84 16.77
CA LYS A 32 15.62 6.63 15.63
C LYS A 32 15.47 5.20 15.10
N PHE A 33 15.22 5.06 13.81
CA PHE A 33 15.08 3.76 13.15
C PHE A 33 16.45 3.23 12.69
N PRO A 34 16.55 1.91 12.49
CA PRO A 34 17.66 1.33 11.75
C PRO A 34 17.82 1.98 10.37
N PRO A 35 19.01 1.93 9.76
CA PRO A 35 19.20 2.38 8.39
C PRO A 35 18.26 1.62 7.41
N PRO A 36 17.65 2.29 6.41
CA PRO A 36 16.72 1.64 5.49
C PRO A 36 17.31 0.45 4.71
N ASP A 37 18.62 0.43 4.49
CA ASP A 37 19.30 -0.67 3.78
C ASP A 37 19.46 -1.94 4.64
N THR A 38 19.11 -1.91 5.93
CA THR A 38 19.09 -3.07 6.81
C THR A 38 17.70 -3.64 7.04
N TYR A 39 16.66 -3.13 6.35
CA TYR A 39 15.26 -3.50 6.62
C TYR A 39 14.91 -4.96 6.30
N ASN A 40 15.75 -5.64 5.52
CA ASN A 40 15.65 -7.07 5.24
C ASN A 40 16.18 -7.97 6.38
N SER A 41 16.81 -7.39 7.41
CA SER A 41 17.37 -8.17 8.52
C SER A 41 16.32 -8.52 9.57
N ASN A 42 16.50 -9.66 10.24
CA ASN A 42 15.61 -10.08 11.32
C ASN A 42 15.72 -9.15 12.55
N GLU A 43 16.87 -8.51 12.75
CA GLU A 43 17.10 -7.51 13.79
C GLU A 43 16.19 -6.30 13.55
N THR A 44 16.13 -5.80 12.31
CA THR A 44 15.26 -4.68 11.95
C THR A 44 13.79 -5.06 12.06
N ARG A 45 13.41 -6.27 11.65
CA ARG A 45 12.06 -6.80 11.84
C ARG A 45 11.66 -6.78 13.31
N LYS A 46 12.51 -7.32 14.20
CA LYS A 46 12.28 -7.33 15.66
C LYS A 46 12.19 -5.93 16.25
N PHE A 47 12.98 -4.98 15.74
CA PHE A 47 12.89 -3.58 16.13
C PHE A 47 11.50 -3.01 15.85
N PHE A 48 11.01 -3.14 14.61
CA PHE A 48 9.67 -2.64 14.26
C PHE A 48 8.56 -3.38 14.98
N ASP A 49 8.72 -4.69 15.22
CA ASP A 49 7.77 -5.50 15.97
C ASP A 49 7.60 -4.97 17.40
N LYS A 50 8.73 -4.71 18.09
CA LYS A 50 8.76 -4.10 19.42
C LYS A 50 8.17 -2.70 19.41
N LEU A 51 8.50 -1.90 18.39
CA LEU A 51 7.99 -0.53 18.26
C LEU A 51 6.47 -0.51 18.09
N CYS A 52 5.90 -1.40 17.27
CA CYS A 52 4.45 -1.56 17.16
C CYS A 52 3.83 -1.89 18.53
N ALA A 53 4.41 -2.83 19.29
CA ALA A 53 3.92 -3.20 20.62
C ALA A 53 3.99 -2.03 21.63
N GLU A 54 5.09 -1.27 21.64
CA GLU A 54 5.26 -0.09 22.50
C GLU A 54 4.28 1.04 22.17
N LYS A 55 3.90 1.16 20.89
CA LYS A 55 3.00 2.20 20.40
C LYS A 55 1.53 1.76 20.33
N GLY A 56 1.23 0.51 20.69
CA GLY A 56 -0.13 -0.04 20.66
C GLY A 56 -0.68 -0.29 19.24
N VAL A 57 0.20 -0.47 18.25
CA VAL A 57 -0.18 -0.74 16.85
C VAL A 57 -0.36 -2.24 16.64
N GLU A 58 -1.55 -2.62 16.21
CA GLU A 58 -1.87 -4.00 15.89
C GLU A 58 -1.38 -4.38 14.49
N CYS A 59 -0.73 -5.54 14.38
CA CYS A 59 -0.33 -6.12 13.08
C CYS A 59 -0.56 -7.63 13.12
N PRO A 60 -1.61 -8.13 12.43
CA PRO A 60 -1.84 -9.57 12.29
C PRO A 60 -0.66 -10.29 11.64
N ALA A 61 -0.51 -11.58 11.93
CA ALA A 61 0.49 -12.42 11.26
C ALA A 61 0.22 -12.50 9.74
N PRO A 62 1.26 -12.60 8.89
CA PRO A 62 2.69 -12.57 9.24
C PRO A 62 3.18 -11.15 9.60
N ARG A 63 4.07 -11.03 10.61
CA ARG A 63 4.64 -9.76 11.09
C ARG A 63 5.96 -9.44 10.38
N THR A 64 5.89 -9.27 9.05
CA THR A 64 7.03 -8.89 8.20
C THR A 64 7.39 -7.42 8.42
N THR A 65 8.65 -7.03 8.13
CA THR A 65 9.07 -5.62 8.25
C THR A 65 8.17 -4.68 7.43
N ALA A 66 7.76 -5.10 6.23
CA ALA A 66 6.88 -4.31 5.37
C ALA A 66 5.50 -4.10 6.00
N ARG A 67 4.86 -5.15 6.53
CA ARG A 67 3.52 -5.06 7.17
C ARG A 67 3.55 -4.28 8.48
N LEU A 68 4.63 -4.40 9.24
CA LEU A 68 4.83 -3.61 10.46
C LEU A 68 4.96 -2.11 10.12
N LEU A 69 5.78 -1.77 9.13
CA LEU A 69 5.91 -0.39 8.65
C LEU A 69 4.61 0.17 8.11
N ASP A 70 3.89 -0.60 7.28
CA ASP A 70 2.56 -0.24 6.76
C ASP A 70 1.59 0.17 7.90
N LYS A 71 1.51 -0.63 8.96
CA LYS A 71 0.63 -0.32 10.09
C LYS A 71 1.09 0.92 10.88
N LEU A 72 2.40 1.10 11.06
CA LEU A 72 2.93 2.30 11.70
C LEU A 72 2.65 3.56 10.86
N VAL A 73 2.77 3.48 9.53
CA VAL A 73 2.46 4.59 8.63
C VAL A 73 0.97 4.92 8.70
N GLY A 74 0.10 3.90 8.64
CA GLY A 74 -1.35 4.04 8.78
C GLY A 74 -1.75 4.83 10.04
N ASP A 75 -1.23 4.43 11.20
CA ASP A 75 -1.65 5.00 12.48
C ASP A 75 -1.03 6.37 12.78
N PHE A 76 0.13 6.70 12.22
CA PHE A 76 0.89 7.91 12.59
C PHE A 76 1.03 8.96 11.48
N LEU A 77 1.07 8.56 10.21
CA LEU A 77 1.22 9.47 9.07
C LEU A 77 -0.09 9.65 8.29
N GLU A 78 -0.76 8.56 7.91
CA GLU A 78 -1.95 8.64 7.05
C GLU A 78 -3.08 9.41 7.72
N VAL A 79 -3.29 9.21 9.03
CA VAL A 79 -4.31 9.94 9.82
C VAL A 79 -4.15 11.46 9.80
N LYS A 80 -2.97 11.97 9.45
CA LYS A 80 -2.65 13.41 9.36
C LYS A 80 -2.83 13.99 7.96
N CYS A 81 -3.04 13.15 6.95
CA CYS A 81 -3.18 13.55 5.56
C CYS A 81 -4.64 13.92 5.26
N ILE A 82 -5.10 15.06 5.78
CA ILE A 82 -6.43 15.60 5.46
C ILE A 82 -6.42 16.19 4.05
N ASP A 83 -5.59 17.21 3.83
CA ASP A 83 -5.31 17.77 2.52
C ASP A 83 -4.42 16.82 1.69
N PRO A 84 -4.42 16.95 0.35
CA PRO A 84 -3.56 16.19 -0.53
C PRO A 84 -2.09 16.24 -0.08
N THR A 85 -1.59 15.07 0.32
CA THR A 85 -0.24 14.91 0.86
C THR A 85 0.45 13.74 0.18
N PHE A 86 1.61 14.01 -0.41
CA PHE A 86 2.51 12.98 -0.91
C PHE A 86 3.33 12.40 0.25
N ILE A 87 3.20 11.09 0.48
CA ILE A 87 4.15 10.32 1.26
C ILE A 87 5.17 9.73 0.28
N CYS A 88 6.43 10.08 0.43
CA CYS A 88 7.50 9.75 -0.51
C CYS A 88 8.56 8.83 0.11
N ASP A 89 9.44 8.32 -0.74
CA ASP A 89 10.68 7.62 -0.37
C ASP A 89 10.44 6.33 0.42
N HIS A 90 9.48 5.51 -0.03
CA HIS A 90 9.18 4.23 0.60
C HIS A 90 10.40 3.29 0.62
N PRO A 91 10.60 2.50 1.67
CA PRO A 91 11.61 1.45 1.70
C PRO A 91 11.45 0.43 0.55
N GLN A 92 12.58 -0.09 0.05
CA GLN A 92 12.59 -1.09 -1.02
C GLN A 92 11.84 -2.38 -0.64
N ILE A 93 11.87 -2.75 0.64
CA ILE A 93 11.17 -3.95 1.15
C ILE A 93 9.64 -3.85 0.99
N MET A 94 9.09 -2.64 0.88
CA MET A 94 7.66 -2.39 0.64
C MET A 94 7.34 -2.16 -0.83
N SER A 95 8.36 -2.10 -1.69
CA SER A 95 8.23 -1.60 -3.07
C SER A 95 9.04 -2.47 -4.03
N PRO A 96 8.62 -3.73 -4.28
CA PRO A 96 9.41 -4.71 -5.05
C PRO A 96 9.55 -4.38 -6.55
N LEU A 97 8.76 -3.44 -7.07
CA LEU A 97 8.79 -2.98 -8.47
C LEU A 97 9.33 -1.55 -8.61
N ALA A 98 9.51 -0.83 -7.50
CA ALA A 98 10.00 0.53 -7.54
C ALA A 98 11.54 0.55 -7.60
N LYS A 99 12.07 1.44 -8.42
CA LYS A 99 13.52 1.65 -8.56
C LYS A 99 14.10 2.22 -7.27
N TRP A 100 15.32 1.78 -6.95
CA TRP A 100 16.05 2.29 -5.79
C TRP A 100 16.24 3.81 -5.86
N HIS A 101 16.23 4.45 -4.69
CA HIS A 101 16.42 5.89 -4.59
C HIS A 101 17.86 6.27 -4.98
N ARG A 102 18.01 7.30 -5.83
CA ARG A 102 19.32 7.72 -6.37
C ARG A 102 20.36 8.17 -5.32
N SER A 103 19.92 8.60 -4.14
CA SER A 103 20.79 9.14 -3.09
C SER A 103 20.55 8.56 -1.68
N GLN A 104 19.52 7.72 -1.48
CA GLN A 104 19.12 7.22 -0.16
C GLN A 104 19.07 5.70 -0.19
N LYS A 105 20.14 5.05 0.28
CA LYS A 105 20.27 3.60 0.19
C LYS A 105 19.16 2.90 1.00
N GLY A 106 18.53 1.89 0.40
CA GLY A 106 17.43 1.12 1.00
C GLY A 106 16.04 1.71 0.77
N LEU A 107 15.94 2.94 0.26
CA LEU A 107 14.68 3.57 -0.16
C LEU A 107 14.47 3.44 -1.67
N THR A 108 13.28 3.83 -2.12
CA THR A 108 12.87 3.83 -3.54
C THR A 108 12.37 5.19 -3.96
N GLU A 109 12.34 5.44 -5.26
CA GLU A 109 11.73 6.63 -5.85
C GLU A 109 10.21 6.44 -6.00
N ARG A 110 9.52 6.22 -4.88
CA ARG A 110 8.08 6.01 -4.80
C ARG A 110 7.40 7.15 -4.08
N PHE A 111 6.17 7.45 -4.49
CA PHE A 111 5.24 8.23 -3.69
C PHE A 111 3.83 7.64 -3.70
N GLU A 112 3.10 7.92 -2.64
CA GLU A 112 1.67 7.72 -2.54
C GLU A 112 1.02 9.07 -2.26
N LEU A 113 -0.11 9.34 -2.90
CA LEU A 113 -0.92 10.53 -2.62
C LEU A 113 -2.05 10.14 -1.69
N PHE A 114 -2.13 10.79 -0.53
CA PHE A 114 -3.19 10.63 0.44
C PHE A 114 -4.09 11.85 0.47
N VAL A 115 -5.41 11.61 0.56
CA VAL A 115 -6.45 12.62 0.77
C VAL A 115 -7.43 12.06 1.78
N MET A 116 -7.82 12.88 2.75
CA MET A 116 -8.75 12.50 3.82
C MET A 116 -8.41 11.14 4.47
N LYS A 117 -7.13 10.96 4.79
CA LYS A 117 -6.55 9.76 5.44
C LYS A 117 -6.64 8.48 4.61
N LYS A 118 -6.89 8.57 3.30
CA LYS A 118 -6.87 7.43 2.39
C LYS A 118 -5.94 7.69 1.21
N GLU A 119 -5.25 6.65 0.82
CA GLU A 119 -4.44 6.63 -0.40
C GLU A 119 -5.36 6.77 -1.63
N ILE A 120 -4.99 7.62 -2.58
CA ILE A 120 -5.66 7.78 -3.88
C ILE A 120 -4.78 7.44 -5.06
N CYS A 121 -3.46 7.65 -4.94
CA CYS A 121 -2.51 7.33 -6.00
C CYS A 121 -1.29 6.62 -5.43
N ASN A 122 -0.69 5.76 -6.25
CA ASN A 122 0.61 5.15 -6.01
C ASN A 122 1.43 5.25 -7.30
N ALA A 123 2.68 5.66 -7.18
CA ALA A 123 3.54 5.91 -8.33
C ALA A 123 5.01 5.79 -7.96
N TYR A 124 5.82 5.41 -8.94
CA TYR A 124 7.24 5.23 -8.73
C TYR A 124 8.01 5.30 -10.03
N THR A 125 9.31 5.62 -9.93
CA THR A 125 10.25 5.30 -11.01
C THR A 125 10.32 3.78 -11.14
N GLU A 126 10.10 3.26 -12.34
CA GLU A 126 10.02 1.83 -12.62
C GLU A 126 11.39 1.16 -12.48
N LEU A 127 11.44 0.01 -11.78
CA LEU A 127 12.63 -0.82 -11.74
C LEU A 127 12.83 -1.48 -13.11
N ASN A 128 13.83 -0.98 -13.84
CA ASN A 128 14.15 -1.44 -15.19
C ASN A 128 15.44 -2.27 -15.28
N ASP A 129 15.99 -2.70 -14.14
CA ASP A 129 17.13 -3.62 -14.08
C ASP A 129 16.62 -5.06 -13.89
N PRO A 130 16.76 -5.94 -14.89
CA PRO A 130 16.19 -7.29 -14.85
C PRO A 130 16.82 -8.19 -13.78
N ILE A 131 18.12 -8.04 -13.52
CA ILE A 131 18.83 -8.84 -12.51
C ILE A 131 18.28 -8.46 -11.13
N ARG A 132 18.19 -7.16 -10.88
CA ARG A 132 17.65 -6.65 -9.62
C ARG A 132 16.18 -7.00 -9.44
N GLN A 133 15.37 -6.94 -10.49
CA GLN A 133 13.96 -7.31 -10.43
C GLN A 133 13.78 -8.80 -10.08
N ARG A 134 14.60 -9.68 -10.65
CA ARG A 134 14.60 -11.11 -10.35
C ARG A 134 14.96 -11.38 -8.88
N GLU A 135 15.99 -10.71 -8.34
CA GLU A 135 16.35 -10.80 -6.92
C GLU A 135 15.19 -10.40 -5.98
N LEU A 136 14.42 -9.37 -6.35
CA LEU A 136 13.26 -8.93 -5.56
C LEU A 136 12.09 -9.91 -5.66
N PHE A 137 11.86 -10.51 -6.83
CA PHE A 137 10.88 -11.59 -6.97
C PHE A 137 11.26 -12.83 -6.17
N GLU A 138 12.53 -13.21 -6.13
CA GLU A 138 12.99 -14.31 -5.27
C GLU A 138 12.75 -14.02 -3.78
N GLN A 139 12.93 -12.77 -3.34
CA GLN A 139 12.61 -12.36 -1.98
C GLN A 139 11.11 -12.41 -1.69
N GLN A 140 10.27 -11.96 -2.62
CA GLN A 140 8.81 -12.07 -2.51
C GLN A 140 8.35 -13.53 -2.47
N ALA A 141 8.94 -14.40 -3.29
CA ALA A 141 8.64 -15.83 -3.29
C ALA A 141 9.02 -16.51 -1.96
N LYS A 142 10.13 -16.09 -1.33
CA LYS A 142 10.50 -16.55 0.02
C LYS A 142 9.48 -16.08 1.07
N ALA A 143 9.07 -14.81 1.03
CA ALA A 143 8.03 -14.29 1.93
C ALA A 143 6.69 -15.03 1.76
N LYS A 144 6.33 -15.37 0.52
CA LYS A 144 5.15 -16.19 0.22
C LYS A 144 5.23 -17.58 0.84
N ALA A 145 6.39 -18.24 0.73
CA ALA A 145 6.62 -19.54 1.35
C ALA A 145 6.57 -19.49 2.90
N GLU A 146 6.82 -18.32 3.48
CA GLU A 146 6.70 -18.04 4.93
C GLU A 146 5.28 -17.66 5.37
N GLY A 147 4.30 -17.67 4.45
CA GLY A 147 2.88 -17.46 4.74
C GLY A 147 2.34 -16.05 4.44
N ASP A 148 3.05 -15.26 3.64
CA ASP A 148 2.54 -13.98 3.11
C ASP A 148 1.74 -14.21 1.82
N ASP A 149 0.43 -14.39 1.94
CA ASP A 149 -0.47 -14.66 0.81
C ASP A 149 -0.53 -13.51 -0.21
N GLU A 150 -0.19 -12.29 0.21
CA GLU A 150 -0.17 -11.08 -0.62
C GLU A 150 1.14 -10.91 -1.41
N ALA A 151 2.14 -11.74 -1.13
CA ALA A 151 3.43 -11.66 -1.81
C ALA A 151 3.35 -12.10 -3.28
N MET A 152 4.12 -11.39 -4.11
CA MET A 152 4.15 -11.57 -5.56
C MET A 152 4.77 -12.91 -5.97
N PHE A 153 4.37 -13.40 -7.15
CA PHE A 153 5.00 -14.55 -7.79
C PHE A 153 6.20 -14.11 -8.64
N ILE A 154 7.11 -15.05 -8.92
CA ILE A 154 8.17 -14.82 -9.91
C ILE A 154 7.56 -14.86 -11.31
N ASP A 155 7.64 -13.76 -12.03
CA ASP A 155 7.23 -13.68 -13.44
C ASP A 155 8.48 -13.61 -14.33
N GLU A 156 8.92 -14.78 -14.82
CA GLU A 156 10.06 -14.86 -15.73
C GLU A 156 9.79 -14.24 -17.10
N THR A 157 8.52 -14.15 -17.52
CA THR A 157 8.17 -13.49 -18.80
C THR A 157 8.37 -11.99 -18.68
N PHE A 158 7.99 -11.40 -17.54
CA PHE A 158 8.25 -10.00 -17.22
C PHE A 158 9.75 -9.72 -17.10
N CYS A 159 10.51 -10.56 -16.38
CA CYS A 159 11.97 -10.42 -16.30
C CYS A 159 12.63 -10.50 -17.68
N THR A 160 12.21 -11.46 -18.51
CA THR A 160 12.69 -11.58 -19.89
C THR A 160 12.39 -10.32 -20.69
N ALA A 161 11.20 -9.71 -20.55
CA ALA A 161 10.87 -8.46 -21.21
C ALA A 161 11.77 -7.29 -20.77
N LEU A 162 12.13 -7.22 -19.48
CA LEU A 162 13.09 -6.23 -18.97
C LEU A 162 14.49 -6.39 -19.57
N GLU A 163 14.91 -7.63 -19.87
CA GLU A 163 16.20 -7.93 -20.52
C GLU A 163 16.29 -7.39 -21.96
N TYR A 164 15.16 -7.22 -22.66
CA TYR A 164 15.13 -6.54 -23.97
C TYR A 164 15.34 -5.02 -23.85
N GLY A 165 15.23 -4.46 -22.65
CA GLY A 165 15.51 -3.06 -22.35
C GLY A 165 14.25 -2.22 -22.19
N LEU A 166 13.83 -2.04 -20.94
CA LEU A 166 12.84 -1.02 -20.56
C LEU A 166 13.55 0.34 -20.38
N PRO A 167 13.18 1.41 -21.14
CA PRO A 167 13.72 2.74 -20.92
C PRO A 167 13.48 3.26 -19.49
N PRO A 168 14.22 4.28 -19.01
CA PRO A 168 13.89 4.97 -17.76
C PRO A 168 12.44 5.46 -17.81
N THR A 169 11.58 4.83 -17.00
CA THR A 169 10.11 5.01 -17.02
C THR A 169 9.63 5.30 -15.60
N ALA A 170 8.49 5.98 -15.48
CA ALA A 170 7.76 6.12 -14.23
C ALA A 170 6.31 5.70 -14.46
N GLY A 171 5.79 4.85 -13.59
CA GLY A 171 4.40 4.43 -13.60
C GLY A 171 3.57 5.16 -12.55
N TRP A 172 2.27 5.13 -12.75
CA TRP A 172 1.29 5.77 -11.87
C TRP A 172 -0.03 5.03 -11.94
N GLY A 173 -0.66 4.84 -10.79
CA GLY A 173 -2.01 4.30 -10.67
C GLY A 173 -2.85 5.17 -9.72
N MET A 174 -4.15 5.27 -9.99
CA MET A 174 -5.10 5.99 -9.16
C MET A 174 -6.40 5.22 -8.99
N GLY A 175 -6.90 5.19 -7.76
CA GLY A 175 -8.21 4.62 -7.45
C GLY A 175 -9.33 5.58 -7.87
N ILE A 176 -9.94 5.33 -9.02
CA ILE A 176 -11.04 6.15 -9.55
C ILE A 176 -12.25 6.15 -8.60
N ASP A 177 -12.54 5.02 -7.96
CA ASP A 177 -13.64 4.91 -6.99
C ASP A 177 -13.38 5.81 -5.78
N ARG A 178 -12.15 5.81 -5.24
CA ARG A 178 -11.77 6.66 -4.10
C ARG A 178 -11.79 8.15 -4.48
N LEU A 179 -11.30 8.51 -5.67
CA LEU A 179 -11.40 9.88 -6.17
C LEU A 179 -12.86 10.32 -6.26
N THR A 180 -13.72 9.48 -6.82
CA THR A 180 -15.16 9.75 -6.95
C THR A 180 -15.80 9.94 -5.57
N MET A 181 -15.49 9.05 -4.62
CA MET A 181 -15.97 9.14 -3.24
C MET A 181 -15.69 10.50 -2.60
N PHE A 182 -14.49 11.06 -2.81
CA PHE A 182 -14.13 12.37 -2.25
C PHE A 182 -14.82 13.54 -2.95
N LEU A 183 -15.09 13.42 -4.25
CA LEU A 183 -15.78 14.45 -5.02
C LEU A 183 -17.31 14.42 -4.83
N THR A 184 -17.86 13.30 -4.36
CA THR A 184 -19.30 13.12 -4.11
C THR A 184 -19.65 13.03 -2.62
N ASP A 185 -18.71 13.37 -1.73
CA ASP A 185 -18.85 13.29 -0.27
C ASP A 185 -19.43 11.94 0.21
N SER A 186 -18.92 10.85 -0.38
CA SER A 186 -19.40 9.49 -0.13
C SER A 186 -18.40 8.70 0.71
N ASN A 187 -18.78 8.36 1.93
CA ASN A 187 -17.91 7.62 2.86
C ASN A 187 -17.87 6.09 2.60
N ASN A 188 -18.70 5.58 1.69
CA ASN A 188 -18.81 4.17 1.34
C ASN A 188 -18.65 3.97 -0.17
N ILE A 189 -17.74 3.07 -0.57
CA ILE A 189 -17.47 2.76 -1.98
C ILE A 189 -18.70 2.26 -2.74
N LYS A 190 -19.70 1.68 -2.04
CA LYS A 190 -20.94 1.22 -2.65
C LYS A 190 -21.78 2.35 -3.26
N GLU A 191 -21.62 3.58 -2.79
CA GLU A 191 -22.35 4.74 -3.30
C GLU A 191 -21.85 5.18 -4.68
N VAL A 192 -20.61 4.85 -5.02
CA VAL A 192 -19.98 5.22 -6.31
C VAL A 192 -19.92 4.07 -7.31
N LEU A 193 -20.51 2.92 -6.97
CA LEU A 193 -20.59 1.73 -7.81
C LEU A 193 -22.06 1.45 -8.14
N PHE A 194 -22.43 1.39 -9.41
CA PHE A 194 -23.83 1.13 -9.80
C PHE A 194 -24.38 -0.22 -9.30
N PHE A 195 -23.52 -1.25 -9.27
CA PHE A 195 -23.88 -2.61 -8.82
C PHE A 195 -22.76 -3.17 -7.93
N PRO A 196 -22.69 -2.76 -6.65
CA PRO A 196 -21.63 -3.20 -5.76
C PRO A 196 -21.76 -4.69 -5.44
N ALA A 197 -20.63 -5.36 -5.16
CA ALA A 197 -20.65 -6.73 -4.69
C ALA A 197 -21.39 -6.82 -3.33
N MET A 198 -22.43 -7.65 -3.28
CA MET A 198 -23.23 -7.90 -2.09
C MET A 198 -23.06 -9.36 -1.66
N LYS A 199 -23.09 -9.59 -0.35
CA LYS A 199 -23.25 -10.97 0.16
C LYS A 199 -24.62 -11.47 -0.32
N PRO A 200 -24.71 -12.69 -0.89
CA PRO A 200 -26.00 -13.27 -1.25
C PRO A 200 -26.92 -13.35 -0.02
N ASP A 201 -28.23 -13.16 -0.23
CA ASP A 201 -29.20 -13.43 0.82
C ASP A 201 -29.26 -14.95 1.08
N ASP A 202 -29.22 -15.35 2.36
CA ASP A 202 -29.33 -16.76 2.79
C ASP A 202 -30.67 -17.41 2.41
N ASN A 203 -31.64 -16.62 1.93
CA ASN A 203 -32.97 -17.06 1.53
C ASN A 203 -33.07 -17.46 0.05
N LYS A 204 -32.17 -18.31 -0.43
CA LYS A 204 -32.49 -19.13 -1.62
C LYS A 204 -33.41 -20.27 -1.20
N THR A 205 -34.72 -20.00 -1.17
CA THR A 205 -35.72 -21.06 -1.30
C THR A 205 -35.38 -21.80 -2.59
N SER A 206 -35.11 -23.10 -2.48
CA SER A 206 -34.89 -24.00 -3.61
C SER A 206 -35.98 -23.77 -4.66
N ALA A 207 -35.59 -23.47 -5.90
CA ALA A 207 -36.52 -23.41 -7.01
C ALA A 207 -37.36 -24.70 -7.06
N PRO A 208 -38.67 -24.65 -7.37
CA PRO A 208 -39.47 -25.86 -7.49
C PRO A 208 -38.88 -26.70 -8.62
N THR A 209 -38.57 -27.97 -8.33
CA THR A 209 -38.34 -28.98 -9.37
C THR A 209 -39.60 -29.08 -10.21
N GLU A 210 -39.60 -28.53 -11.41
CA GLU A 210 -40.61 -28.80 -12.42
C GLU A 210 -40.52 -30.28 -12.79
N GLY A 211 -41.39 -31.07 -12.17
CA GLY A 211 -41.77 -32.38 -12.67
C GLY A 211 -42.67 -32.19 -13.88
N THR A 212 -42.17 -32.51 -15.07
CA THR A 212 -43.04 -32.85 -16.20
C THR A 212 -43.01 -34.35 -16.38
N SER A 213 -43.99 -34.98 -15.75
CA SER A 213 -44.57 -36.24 -16.21
C SER A 213 -45.46 -35.92 -17.42
N VAL A 214 -45.09 -36.41 -18.61
CA VAL A 214 -45.96 -37.09 -19.58
C VAL A 214 -45.09 -37.99 -20.44
#